data_AF-A0A1B3JJK2-F1
#
_entry.id   AF-A0A1B3JJK2-F1
#
_cell.length_a   1.000
_cell.length_b   1.000
_cell.length_c   1.000
_cell.angle_alpha   90.00
_cell.angle_beta   90.00
_cell.angle_gamma   90.00
#
_symmetry.space_group_name_H-M   'P 1'
#
loop_
_entity.id
_entity.type
_entity.pdbx_description
1 polymer ?
#
loop_
_entity_poly.entity_id
_entity_poly.type
_entity_poly.pdbx_seq_one_letter_code
_entity_poly.pdbx_strand_id
1 'polypeptide(L)' 'MAGITGVGQKATDILGAWACSSCHDEIDRRTRCCDLDEVKQAHADGVFRTIANLVNEGKVNGR' A
#
# COMPACT_ATOMS: atom_id res chain seq x y z
N MET A 1 -5.58 -5.24 -9.28
CA MET A 1 -5.23 -6.40 -8.42
C MET A 1 -6.18 -7.57 -8.74
N ALA A 2 -6.10 -8.13 -9.95
CA ALA A 2 -6.95 -9.26 -10.33
C ALA A 2 -6.64 -10.48 -9.43
N GLY A 3 -7.68 -11.14 -8.92
CA GLY A 3 -7.53 -12.32 -8.05
C GLY A 3 -7.25 -12.02 -6.57
N ILE A 4 -7.13 -10.74 -6.18
CA ILE A 4 -6.94 -10.33 -4.77
C ILE A 4 -8.16 -9.60 -4.24
N THR A 5 -8.73 -8.68 -5.03
CA THR A 5 -9.92 -7.91 -4.66
C THR A 5 -10.86 -7.77 -5.86
N GLY A 6 -12.16 -7.60 -5.59
CA GLY A 6 -13.20 -7.31 -6.57
C GLY A 6 -13.77 -5.90 -6.45
N VAL A 7 -14.76 -5.57 -7.29
CA VAL A 7 -15.48 -4.29 -7.22
C VAL A 7 -16.22 -4.20 -5.89
N GLY A 8 -16.04 -3.09 -5.16
CA GLY A 8 -16.67 -2.86 -3.86
C GLY A 8 -16.11 -3.72 -2.71
N GLN A 9 -15.09 -4.55 -2.95
CA GLN A 9 -14.44 -5.34 -1.91
C GLN A 9 -13.17 -4.64 -1.45
N LYS A 10 -13.10 -4.35 -0.14
CA LYS A 10 -11.89 -3.82 0.48
C LYS A 10 -10.72 -4.81 0.30
N ALA A 11 -9.54 -4.29 -0.03
CA ALA A 11 -8.32 -5.08 0.01
C ALA A 11 -8.04 -5.56 1.44
N THR A 12 -7.32 -6.67 1.57
CA THR A 12 -6.76 -7.08 2.86
C THR A 12 -5.78 -6.02 3.37
N ASP A 13 -5.77 -5.77 4.68
CA ASP A 13 -4.95 -4.71 5.29
C ASP A 13 -3.43 -4.97 5.13
N ILE A 14 -3.02 -6.21 4.85
CA ILE A 14 -1.60 -6.53 4.58
C ILE A 14 -1.07 -5.89 3.28
N LEU A 15 -1.97 -5.51 2.37
CA LEU A 15 -1.64 -4.79 1.14
C LEU A 15 -1.71 -3.27 1.32
N GLY A 16 -1.91 -2.79 2.55
CA GLY A 16 -1.82 -1.39 2.90
C GLY A 16 -0.37 -0.94 3.10
N ALA A 17 -0.13 0.35 2.85
CA ALA A 17 1.14 1.00 3.15
C ALA A 17 0.94 2.04 4.26
N TRP A 18 1.84 2.07 5.24
CA TRP A 18 1.93 3.21 6.15
C TRP A 18 2.45 4.43 5.40
N ALA A 19 1.63 5.49 5.38
CA ALA A 19 1.89 6.71 4.64
C ALA A 19 1.46 7.93 5.45
N CYS A 20 2.11 9.07 5.23
CA CYS A 20 1.59 10.36 5.70
C CYS A 20 0.34 10.75 4.89
N SER A 21 -0.41 11.75 5.36
CA SER A 21 -1.63 12.23 4.70
C SER A 21 -1.41 12.61 3.25
N SER A 22 -0.36 13.38 2.94
CA SER A 22 -0.07 13.83 1.57
C SER A 22 0.25 12.67 0.63
N CYS A 23 1.02 11.68 1.09
CA CYS A 23 1.30 10.49 0.28
C CYS A 23 0.04 9.64 0.08
N HIS A 24 -0.80 9.52 1.11
CA HIS A 24 -2.07 8.79 1.03
C HIS A 24 -3.01 9.44 -0.01
N ASP A 25 -3.07 10.77 -0.07
CA ASP A 25 -3.83 11.51 -1.08
C ASP A 25 -3.31 11.28 -2.50
N GLU A 26 -2.00 11.24 -2.69
CA GLU A 26 -1.39 11.04 -4.00
C GLU A 26 -1.57 9.60 -4.51
N ILE A 27 -1.48 8.59 -3.62
CA ILE A 27 -1.67 7.17 -3.96
C ILE A 27 -3.12 6.89 -4.35
N ASP A 28 -4.07 7.47 -3.61
CA ASP A 28 -5.51 7.37 -3.91
C ASP A 28 -5.93 8.22 -5.11
N ARG A 29 -4.98 8.94 -5.74
CA ARG A 29 -5.21 9.89 -6.83
C ARG A 29 -6.23 10.99 -6.49
N ARG A 30 -6.34 11.36 -5.20
CA ARG A 30 -7.04 12.59 -4.78
C ARG A 30 -6.26 13.81 -5.25
N THR A 31 -4.93 13.73 -5.24
CA THR A 31 -4.01 14.66 -5.92
C THR A 31 -3.32 13.96 -7.09
N ARG A 32 -2.69 14.75 -7.97
CA ARG A 32 -1.95 14.27 -9.16
C ARG A 32 -0.67 15.07 -9.36
N CYS A 33 0.08 15.24 -8.28
CA CYS A 33 1.31 16.03 -8.28
C CYS A 33 2.50 15.24 -8.86
N CYS A 34 2.44 13.91 -8.81
CA CYS A 34 3.49 13.02 -9.29
C CYS A 34 3.01 12.14 -10.45
N ASP A 35 3.96 11.58 -11.19
CA ASP A 35 3.66 10.61 -12.24
C ASP A 35 2.99 9.36 -11.66
N LEU A 36 2.05 8.79 -12.42
CA LEU A 36 1.25 7.68 -11.94
C LEU A 36 2.09 6.42 -11.70
N ASP A 37 3.07 6.15 -12.56
CA ASP A 37 3.86 4.92 -12.45
C ASP A 37 4.88 5.02 -11.32
N GLU A 38 5.45 6.22 -11.10
CA GLU A 38 6.24 6.52 -9.91
C GLU A 38 5.45 6.32 -8.62
N VAL A 39 4.21 6.83 -8.57
CA VAL A 39 3.33 6.69 -7.40
C VAL A 39 2.97 5.23 -7.13
N LYS A 40 2.67 4.44 -8.16
CA LYS A 40 2.41 2.99 -8.02
C LYS A 40 3.63 2.26 -7.47
N GLN A 41 4.82 2.56 -8.00
CA GLN A 41 6.06 1.94 -7.53
C GLN A 41 6.35 2.31 -6.07
N ALA A 42 6.25 3.60 -5.73
CA ALA A 42 6.45 4.07 -4.36
C ALA A 42 5.42 3.46 -3.37
N HIS A 43 4.18 3.26 -3.80
CA HIS A 43 3.18 2.58 -3.00
C HIS A 43 3.55 1.11 -2.76
N ALA A 44 3.97 0.38 -3.80
CA ALA A 44 4.40 -1.01 -3.68
C ALA A 44 5.59 -1.15 -2.70
N ASP A 45 6.59 -0.29 -2.81
CA ASP A 45 7.73 -0.24 -1.89
C ASP A 45 7.28 0.07 -0.45
N GLY A 46 6.29 0.96 -0.30
CA GLY A 46 5.65 1.27 0.98
C GLY A 46 4.92 0.08 1.60
N VAL A 47 4.22 -0.72 0.80
CA VAL A 47 3.57 -1.96 1.25
C VAL A 47 4.62 -2.95 1.73
N PHE A 48 5.68 -3.21 0.95
CA PHE A 48 6.74 -4.14 1.35
C PHE A 48 7.43 -3.73 2.66
N ARG A 49 7.74 -2.43 2.82
CA ARG A 49 8.31 -1.91 4.06
C ARG A 49 7.36 -2.09 5.26
N THR A 50 6.06 -1.86 5.03
CA THR A 50 5.04 -2.03 6.07
C THR A 50 4.93 -3.49 6.51
N ILE A 51 4.89 -4.42 5.55
CA ILE A 51 4.89 -5.86 5.83
C ILE A 51 6.15 -6.26 6.61
N ALA A 52 7.33 -5.81 6.19
CA ALA A 52 8.58 -6.10 6.88
C ALA A 52 8.56 -5.61 8.34
N ASN A 53 8.05 -4.40 8.60
CA ASN A 53 7.89 -3.88 9.95
C ASN A 53 6.92 -4.75 10.77
N LEU A 54 5.78 -5.14 10.20
CA LEU A 54 4.79 -5.98 10.88
C LEU A 54 5.32 -7.39 11.19
N VAL A 55 6.16 -7.96 10.32
CA VAL A 55 6.87 -9.22 10.58
C VAL A 55 7.85 -9.04 11.75
N ASN A 56 8.62 -7.95 11.75
CA ASN A 56 9.55 -7.63 12.84
C ASN A 56 8.83 -7.41 14.18
N GLU A 57 7.62 -6.84 14.15
CA GLU A 57 6.75 -6.68 15.33
C GLU A 57 6.03 -7.98 15.75
N GLY A 58 6.16 -9.07 14.98
CA GLY A 58 5.47 -10.33 15.22
C GLY A 58 3.95 -10.27 14.98
N LYS A 59 3.46 -9.27 14.24
CA LYS A 59 2.04 -9.07 13.90
C LYS A 59 1.61 -9.90 12.69
N VAL A 60 2.56 -10.27 11.84
CA VAL A 60 2.35 -11.06 10.63
C VAL A 60 3.38 -12.18 10.61
N ASN A 61 2.95 -13.39 10.22
CA ASN A 61 3.87 -14.50 10.05
C ASN A 61 4.67 -14.33 8.75
N GLY A 62 6.00 -14.30 8.84
CA GLY A 62 6.91 -14.25 7.70
C GLY A 62 7.39 -15.61 7.19
N ARG A 63 6.86 -16.72 7.74
CA ARG A 63 7.25 -18.10 7.44
C ARG A 63 6.14 -18.89 6.76
#